data_AF-A0A938LDB3-F1
#
_entry.id   AF-A0A938LDB3-F1
#
_cell.length_a   1.000
_cell.length_b   1.000
_cell.length_c   1.000
_cell.angle_alpha   90.00
_cell.angle_beta   90.00
_cell.angle_gamma   90.00
#
_symmetry.space_group_name_H-M   'P 1'
#
loop_
_entity.id
_entity.type
_entity.pdbx_description
1 polymer ?
#
loop_
_entity_poly.entity_id
_entity_poly.type
_entity_poly.pdbx_seq_one_letter_code
_entity_poly.pdbx_strand_id
1 'polypeptide(L)'
;MPRLARPLTRRRNFARHSHRTWMRSMALASAGWMAWWIYLFATHFTPELAPGFWVLTALTTLFAAPGLVLALWCVRSRIAWMFFALLPILANASLLALPWIARHYLLAAS
;
A
#
# COMPACT_ATOMS: atom_id res chain seq x y z
N MET A 1 9.55 43.89 -7.80
CA MET A 1 10.05 43.05 -6.68
C MET A 1 9.80 41.56 -6.95
N PRO A 2 10.80 40.74 -7.37
CA PRO A 2 10.57 39.33 -7.70
C PRO A 2 11.23 38.32 -6.72
N ARG A 3 11.35 38.63 -5.41
CA ARG A 3 12.04 37.73 -4.45
C ARG A 3 11.15 36.73 -3.71
N LEU A 4 9.81 36.87 -3.77
CA LEU A 4 8.87 35.98 -3.06
C LEU A 4 8.33 34.81 -3.92
N ALA A 5 8.58 34.78 -5.23
CA ALA A 5 8.01 33.77 -6.14
C ALA A 5 8.73 32.40 -6.11
N ARG A 6 10.05 32.38 -5.84
CA ARG A 6 10.88 31.16 -5.76
C ARG A 6 10.50 30.19 -4.61
N PRO A 7 10.18 30.64 -3.38
CA PRO A 7 9.82 29.70 -2.30
C PRO A 7 8.47 29.00 -2.52
N LEU A 8 7.50 29.68 -3.15
CA LEU A 8 6.16 29.12 -3.41
C LEU A 8 6.18 28.07 -4.54
N THR A 9 6.93 28.32 -5.62
CA THR A 9 7.10 27.36 -6.72
C THR A 9 7.81 26.09 -6.26
N ARG A 10 8.85 26.20 -5.41
CA ARG A 10 9.52 25.03 -4.82
C ARG A 10 8.59 24.22 -3.92
N ARG A 11 7.77 24.87 -3.08
CA ARG A 11 6.75 24.19 -2.26
C ARG A 11 5.69 23.48 -3.13
N ARG A 12 5.23 24.12 -4.21
CA ARG A 12 4.22 23.55 -5.11
C ARG A 12 4.72 22.32 -5.88
N ASN A 13 5.95 22.39 -6.39
CA ASN A 13 6.58 21.26 -7.09
C ASN A 13 6.82 20.09 -6.14
N PHE A 14 7.26 20.38 -4.92
CA PHE A 14 7.45 19.38 -3.88
C PHE A 14 6.12 18.69 -3.50
N ALA A 15 5.06 19.47 -3.24
CA ALA A 15 3.73 18.93 -2.94
C ALA A 15 3.20 18.03 -4.07
N ARG A 16 3.43 18.40 -5.34
CA ARG A 16 3.05 17.57 -6.50
C ARG A 16 3.84 16.26 -6.56
N HIS A 17 5.13 16.29 -6.23
CA HIS A 17 5.94 15.07 -6.18
C HIS A 17 5.47 14.15 -5.06
N SER A 18 5.31 14.66 -3.84
CA SER A 18 4.77 13.90 -2.69
C SER A 18 3.39 13.33 -3.00
N HIS A 19 2.49 14.11 -3.63
CA HIS A 19 1.17 13.63 -4.04
C HIS A 19 1.25 12.47 -5.05
N ARG A 20 2.14 12.55 -6.05
CA ARG A 20 2.32 11.46 -7.02
C ARG A 20 2.88 10.20 -6.37
N THR A 21 3.83 10.34 -5.46
CA THR A 21 4.39 9.23 -4.68
C THR A 21 3.32 8.58 -3.80
N TRP A 22 2.50 9.41 -3.13
CA TRP A 22 1.36 8.97 -2.35
C TRP A 22 0.35 8.18 -3.19
N MET A 23 -0.05 8.72 -4.36
CA MET A 23 -0.96 8.05 -5.29
C MET A 23 -0.42 6.69 -5.77
N ARG A 24 0.88 6.60 -6.06
CA ARG A 24 1.52 5.34 -6.47
C ARG A 24 1.51 4.31 -5.34
N SER A 25 1.84 4.72 -4.12
CA SER A 25 1.79 3.86 -2.94
C SER A 25 0.38 3.34 -2.67
N MET A 26 -0.64 4.20 -2.81
CA MET A 26 -2.04 3.81 -2.69
C MET A 26 -2.49 2.85 -3.78
N ALA A 27 -2.13 3.11 -5.04
CA ALA A 27 -2.47 2.22 -6.15
C ALA A 27 -1.90 0.81 -5.95
N LEU A 28 -0.66 0.70 -5.43
CA LEU A 28 -0.06 -0.58 -5.07
C LEU A 28 -0.83 -1.27 -3.93
N ALA A 29 -1.19 -0.53 -2.88
CA ALA A 29 -2.00 -1.07 -1.79
C ALA A 29 -3.35 -1.58 -2.31
N SER A 30 -4.04 -0.80 -3.15
CA SER A 30 -5.32 -1.18 -3.76
C SER A 30 -5.19 -2.42 -4.63
N ALA A 31 -4.12 -2.55 -5.44
CA ALA A 31 -3.88 -3.73 -6.24
C ALA A 31 -3.66 -4.98 -5.37
N GLY A 32 -2.88 -4.85 -4.30
CA GLY A 32 -2.68 -5.92 -3.32
C GLY A 32 -3.98 -6.33 -2.60
N TRP A 33 -4.81 -5.36 -2.20
CA TRP A 33 -6.10 -5.62 -1.57
C TRP A 33 -7.09 -6.26 -2.55
N MET A 34 -7.06 -5.85 -3.81
CA MET A 34 -7.87 -6.46 -4.86
C MET A 34 -7.50 -7.94 -5.06
N ALA A 35 -6.22 -8.30 -5.00
CA ALA A 35 -5.79 -9.70 -5.04
C ALA A 35 -6.37 -10.52 -3.88
N TRP A 36 -6.43 -9.95 -2.67
CA TRP A 36 -7.10 -10.58 -1.52
C TRP A 36 -8.60 -10.80 -1.76
N TRP A 37 -9.30 -9.79 -2.27
CA TRP A 37 -10.73 -9.92 -2.57
C TRP A 37 -11.01 -10.97 -3.64
N ILE A 38 -10.20 -11.00 -4.71
CA ILE A 38 -10.31 -12.02 -5.76
C ILE A 38 -10.06 -13.41 -5.18
N TYR A 39 -9.05 -13.56 -4.31
CA TYR A 39 -8.78 -14.83 -3.65
C TYR A 39 -9.96 -15.27 -2.78
N LEU A 40 -10.47 -14.39 -1.91
CA LEU A 40 -11.61 -14.71 -1.04
C LEU A 40 -12.85 -15.09 -1.86
N PHE A 41 -13.11 -14.33 -2.93
CA PHE A 41 -14.19 -14.61 -3.87
C PHE A 41 -14.01 -15.98 -4.54
N ALA A 42 -12.82 -16.27 -5.08
CA ALA A 42 -12.51 -17.55 -5.71
C ALA A 42 -12.63 -18.71 -4.72
N THR A 43 -12.12 -18.57 -3.49
CA THR A 43 -12.23 -19.61 -2.45
C THR A 43 -13.67 -19.85 -2.02
N HIS A 44 -14.54 -18.84 -2.08
CA HIS A 44 -15.93 -18.97 -1.67
C HIS A 44 -16.81 -19.58 -2.76
N PHE A 45 -16.65 -19.15 -4.02
CA PHE A 45 -17.54 -19.57 -5.12
C PHE A 45 -16.99 -20.75 -5.93
N THR A 46 -15.67 -20.86 -6.07
CA THR A 46 -15.02 -21.86 -6.92
C THR A 46 -13.74 -22.39 -6.26
N PRO A 47 -13.87 -23.14 -5.15
CA PRO A 47 -12.72 -23.57 -4.35
C PRO A 47 -11.71 -24.42 -5.16
N GLU A 48 -12.16 -25.15 -6.17
CA GLU A 48 -11.29 -25.98 -7.03
C GLU A 48 -10.34 -25.16 -7.93
N LEU A 49 -10.72 -23.91 -8.26
CA LEU A 49 -9.92 -23.00 -9.09
C LEU A 49 -9.16 -21.96 -8.27
N ALA A 50 -9.27 -22.00 -6.94
CA ALA A 50 -8.65 -21.01 -6.08
C ALA A 50 -7.12 -21.11 -6.17
N PRO A 51 -6.40 -20.01 -6.47
CA PRO A 51 -4.95 -20.02 -6.52
C PRO A 51 -4.41 -20.34 -5.13
N GLY A 52 -3.34 -21.13 -5.04
CA GLY A 52 -2.77 -21.51 -3.74
C GLY A 52 -2.39 -20.29 -2.90
N PHE A 53 -2.51 -20.42 -1.57
CA PHE A 53 -2.21 -19.34 -0.61
C PHE A 53 -0.82 -18.71 -0.79
N TRP A 54 0.16 -19.48 -1.28
CA TRP A 54 1.50 -18.98 -1.59
C TRP A 54 1.46 -17.91 -2.70
N VAL A 55 0.64 -18.10 -3.74
CA VAL A 55 0.52 -17.18 -4.88
C VAL A 55 -0.05 -15.85 -4.40
N LEU A 56 -1.09 -15.90 -3.57
CA LEU A 56 -1.66 -14.71 -2.93
C LEU A 56 -0.60 -13.99 -2.09
N THR A 57 0.15 -14.73 -1.27
CA THR A 57 1.21 -14.16 -0.43
C THR A 57 2.29 -13.48 -1.27
N ALA A 58 2.70 -14.09 -2.39
CA ALA A 58 3.69 -13.52 -3.30
C ALA A 58 3.17 -12.24 -3.98
N LEU A 59 1.94 -12.26 -4.52
CA LEU A 59 1.34 -11.09 -5.17
C LEU A 59 1.15 -9.92 -4.20
N THR A 60 0.59 -10.20 -3.02
CA THR A 60 0.35 -9.18 -2.00
C THR A 60 1.66 -8.58 -1.50
N THR A 61 2.68 -9.39 -1.27
CA THR A 61 4.02 -8.91 -0.89
C THR A 61 4.67 -8.08 -1.99
N LEU A 62 4.56 -8.52 -3.25
CA LEU A 62 5.12 -7.81 -4.41
C LEU A 62 4.55 -6.40 -4.57
N PHE A 63 3.28 -6.19 -4.26
CA PHE A 63 2.67 -4.86 -4.30
C PHE A 63 2.89 -4.07 -3.01
N ALA A 64 2.75 -4.70 -1.85
CA ALA A 64 2.79 -4.00 -0.57
C ALA A 64 4.19 -3.55 -0.14
N ALA A 65 5.23 -4.34 -0.44
CA ALA A 65 6.60 -3.96 -0.11
C ALA A 65 7.04 -2.64 -0.78
N PRO A 66 6.96 -2.48 -2.12
CA PRO A 66 7.29 -1.21 -2.75
C PRO A 66 6.31 -0.10 -2.36
N GLY A 67 5.02 -0.42 -2.14
CA GLY A 67 4.03 0.53 -1.66
C GLY A 67 4.40 1.13 -0.30
N LEU A 68 4.86 0.30 0.64
CA LEU A 68 5.32 0.71 1.96
C LEU A 68 6.58 1.57 1.89
N VAL A 69 7.55 1.20 1.04
CA VAL A 69 8.78 2.00 0.84
C VAL A 69 8.44 3.39 0.33
N LEU A 70 7.53 3.51 -0.65
CA LEU A 70 7.07 4.81 -1.15
C LEU A 70 6.33 5.61 -0.08
N ALA A 71 5.55 4.95 0.78
CA ALA A 71 4.82 5.59 1.87
C ALA A 71 5.78 6.16 2.94
N LEU A 72 6.81 5.39 3.33
CA LEU A 72 7.85 5.83 4.26
C LEU A 72 8.68 6.98 3.69
N TRP A 73 8.99 6.96 2.38
CA TRP A 73 9.63 8.09 1.72
C TRP A 73 8.77 9.35 1.85
N CYS A 74 7.44 9.21 1.73
CA CYS A 74 6.51 10.32 1.87
C CYS A 74 6.53 10.95 3.28
N VAL A 75 6.82 10.20 4.34
CA VAL A 75 6.95 10.74 5.73
C VAL A 75 8.13 11.68 5.88
N ARG A 76 9.24 11.44 5.17
CA ARG A 76 10.45 12.29 5.21
C ARG A 76 10.21 13.71 4.66
N SER A 77 9.00 13.99 4.16
CA SER A 77 8.64 15.18 3.39
C SER A 77 8.24 16.43 4.17
N ARG A 78 8.13 16.40 5.51
CA ARG A 78 7.63 17.45 6.46
C ARG A 78 6.37 16.96 7.20
N ILE A 79 6.22 17.42 8.44
CA ILE A 79 5.11 17.12 9.37
C ILE A 79 3.72 17.20 8.71
N ALA A 80 3.47 18.19 7.84
CA ALA A 80 2.18 18.36 7.17
C ALA A 80 1.74 17.15 6.31
N TRP A 81 2.68 16.33 5.85
CA TRP A 81 2.39 15.11 5.07
C TRP A 81 2.32 13.84 5.92
N MET A 82 2.63 13.90 7.23
CA MET A 82 2.61 12.71 8.09
C MET A 82 1.22 12.07 8.16
N PHE A 83 0.17 12.87 8.34
CA PHE A 83 -1.21 12.36 8.37
C PHE A 83 -1.60 11.68 7.05
N PHE A 84 -1.24 12.28 5.92
CA PHE A 84 -1.50 11.70 4.61
C PHE A 84 -0.67 10.44 4.35
N ALA A 85 0.58 10.39 4.82
CA ALA A 85 1.46 9.24 4.67
C ALA A 85 1.12 8.08 5.62
N LEU A 86 0.40 8.34 6.71
CA LEU A 86 -0.05 7.30 7.64
C LEU A 86 -1.01 6.32 6.97
N LEU A 87 -1.96 6.82 6.17
CA LEU A 87 -2.91 6.01 5.40
C LEU A 87 -2.21 4.94 4.53
N PRO A 88 -1.28 5.28 3.61
CA PRO A 88 -0.62 4.29 2.78
C PRO A 88 0.33 3.39 3.59
N ILE A 89 0.93 3.89 4.67
CA ILE A 89 1.72 3.05 5.58
C ILE A 89 0.83 1.95 6.16
N LEU A 90 -0.30 2.32 6.76
CA LEU A 90 -1.22 1.35 7.36
C LEU A 90 -1.80 0.41 6.31
N ALA A 91 -2.18 0.91 5.13
CA ALA A 91 -2.73 0.09 4.07
C ALA A 91 -1.74 -0.96 3.53
N ASN A 92 -0.48 -0.59 3.32
CA ASN A 92 0.54 -1.54 2.85
C ASN A 92 1.05 -2.45 3.99
N ALA A 93 1.21 -1.92 5.20
CA ALA A 93 1.65 -2.71 6.35
C ALA A 93 0.62 -3.77 6.75
N SER A 94 -0.67 -3.42 6.76
CA SER A 94 -1.75 -4.39 6.99
C SER A 94 -1.75 -5.48 5.93
N LEU A 95 -1.49 -5.13 4.66
CA LEU A 95 -1.41 -6.11 3.58
C LEU A 95 -0.22 -7.08 3.72
N LEU A 96 0.92 -6.62 4.26
CA LEU A 96 2.07 -7.48 4.58
C LEU A 96 1.84 -8.36 5.81
N ALA A 97 1.08 -7.86 6.79
CA ALA A 97 0.75 -8.62 7.98
C ALA A 97 -0.31 -9.71 7.71
N LEU A 98 -1.20 -9.45 6.76
CA LEU A 98 -2.35 -10.29 6.43
C LEU A 98 -2.02 -11.76 6.17
N PRO A 99 -1.02 -12.13 5.35
CA PRO A 99 -0.66 -13.53 5.14
C PRO A 99 -0.21 -14.24 6.43
N TRP A 100 0.48 -13.53 7.32
CA TRP A 100 0.91 -14.08 8.61
C TRP A 100 -0.28 -14.32 9.55
N ILE A 101 -1.18 -13.33 9.61
CA ILE A 101 -2.42 -13.40 10.39
C ILE A 101 -3.32 -14.54 9.86
N ALA A 102 -3.54 -14.58 8.55
CA ALA A 102 -4.37 -15.60 7.91
C ALA A 102 -3.79 -16.99 8.08
N ARG A 103 -2.46 -17.16 8.00
CA ARG A 103 -1.80 -18.44 8.27
C ARG A 103 -2.08 -18.92 9.70
N HIS A 104 -2.02 -18.03 10.70
CA HIS A 104 -2.32 -18.41 12.09
C HIS A 104 -3.78 -18.82 12.29
N TYR A 105 -4.73 -18.07 11.72
CA TYR A 105 -6.15 -18.43 11.85
C TYR A 105 -6.53 -19.68 11.06
N LEU A 106 -5.92 -19.91 9.90
CA LEU A 106 -6.20 -21.09 9.07
C LEU A 106 -5.56 -22.36 9.63
N LEU A 107 -4.38 -22.28 10.26
CA LEU A 107 -3.71 -23.43 10.90
C LEU A 107 -4.25 -23.75 12.30
N ALA A 108 -4.83 -22.77 13.00
CA ALA A 108 -5.46 -23.01 14.30
C ALA A 108 -6.86 -23.64 14.17
N ALA A 109 -7.45 -23.64 12.97
CA ALA A 109 -8.78 -24.18 12.68
C ALA A 109 -8.76 -25.61 12.09
N SER A 110 -7.57 -26.20 11.89
CA SER A 110 -7.34 -27.56 11.39
C SER A 110 -6.78 -28.45 12.49
#